data_AF-A0A959C720-F1
#
_entry.id   AF-A0A959C720-F1
#
_cell.length_a   1.000
_cell.length_b   1.000
_cell.length_c   1.000
_cell.angle_alpha   90.00
_cell.angle_beta   90.00
_cell.angle_gamma   90.00
#
_symmetry.space_group_name_H-M   'P 1'
#
loop_
_entity.id
_entity.type
_entity.pdbx_description
1 polymer ?
#
loop_
_entity_poly.entity_id
_entity_poly.type
_entity_poly.pdbx_seq_one_letter_code
_entity_poly.pdbx_strand_id
1 'polypeptide(L)'
;PHLDGRTLVLCDPMLATGASINVALQELMRFGTPGTIHIATVIASTAGLDAVRRRYPAARVWAAAIDDELTAKSYIVPGLGDAGDLAYGDKI
;
A
#
# COMPACT_ATOMS: atom_id res chain seq x y z
N PRO A 1 4.82 -18.41 6.05
CA PRO A 1 5.86 -18.30 7.10
C PRO A 1 5.22 -17.71 8.36
N HIS A 2 5.72 -18.04 9.56
CA HIS A 2 5.16 -17.53 10.81
C HIS A 2 5.58 -16.08 11.06
N LEU A 3 4.63 -15.22 11.47
CA LEU A 3 4.85 -13.78 11.59
C LEU A 3 5.00 -13.27 13.03
N ASP A 4 4.78 -14.08 14.05
CA ASP A 4 4.86 -13.61 15.45
C ASP A 4 6.19 -12.95 15.77
N GLY A 5 6.10 -11.69 16.23
CA GLY A 5 7.26 -10.88 16.63
C GLY A 5 8.19 -10.50 15.48
N ARG A 6 7.83 -10.81 14.22
CA ARG A 6 8.65 -10.49 13.05
C ARG A 6 8.39 -9.07 12.55
N THR A 7 9.37 -8.53 11.83
CA THR A 7 9.19 -7.31 11.03
C THR A 7 8.58 -7.70 9.69
N LEU A 8 7.34 -7.26 9.47
CA LEU A 8 6.64 -7.40 8.20
C LEU A 8 6.88 -6.15 7.35
N VAL A 9 7.44 -6.33 6.17
CA VAL A 9 7.59 -5.27 5.16
C VAL A 9 6.73 -5.63 3.96
N LEU A 10 5.73 -4.79 3.68
CA LEU A 10 4.85 -4.90 2.52
C LEU A 10 5.26 -3.84 1.51
N CYS A 11 5.61 -4.25 0.30
CA CYS A 11 6.04 -3.37 -0.77
C CYS A 11 4.98 -3.35 -1.87
N ASP A 12 4.51 -2.17 -2.23
CA ASP A 12 3.54 -1.97 -3.32
C ASP A 12 3.81 -0.61 -3.97
N PRO A 13 4.05 -0.51 -5.29
CA PRO A 13 4.34 0.77 -5.93
C PRO A 13 3.26 1.83 -5.72
N MET A 14 1.99 1.44 -5.57
CA MET A 14 0.86 2.39 -5.49
C MET A 14 -0.09 2.11 -4.33
N LEU A 15 -0.22 3.07 -3.41
CA LEU A 15 -1.24 3.07 -2.37
C LEU A 15 -2.41 4.01 -2.76
N ALA A 16 -3.28 3.55 -3.66
CA ALA A 16 -4.44 4.32 -4.13
C ALA A 16 -5.56 4.38 -3.08
N THR A 17 -6.51 3.43 -3.08
CA THR A 17 -7.62 3.39 -2.11
C THR A 17 -7.25 2.71 -0.79
N GLY A 18 -6.11 2.01 -0.75
CA GLY A 18 -5.71 1.17 0.38
C GLY A 18 -6.44 -0.17 0.48
N ALA A 19 -7.35 -0.48 -0.45
CA ALA A 19 -8.13 -1.72 -0.40
C ALA A 19 -7.25 -2.99 -0.51
N SER A 20 -6.36 -3.04 -1.49
CA SER A 20 -5.43 -4.16 -1.72
C SER A 20 -4.53 -4.42 -0.51
N ILE A 21 -3.89 -3.38 0.00
CA ILE A 21 -3.03 -3.45 1.19
C ILE A 21 -3.79 -3.92 2.43
N ASN A 22 -5.02 -3.43 2.63
CA ASN A 22 -5.82 -3.83 3.78
C ASN A 22 -6.20 -5.32 3.75
N VAL A 23 -6.54 -5.84 2.56
CA VAL A 23 -6.81 -7.26 2.34
C VAL A 23 -5.53 -8.07 2.55
N ALA A 24 -4.40 -7.64 1.98
CA ALA A 24 -3.12 -8.33 2.15
C ALA A 24 -2.71 -8.43 3.62
N LEU A 25 -2.81 -7.34 4.37
CA LEU A 25 -2.53 -7.35 5.81
C LEU A 25 -3.48 -8.27 6.58
N GLN A 26 -4.78 -8.25 6.26
CA GLN A 26 -5.76 -9.12 6.92
C GLN A 26 -5.41 -10.59 6.72
N GLU A 27 -5.04 -10.99 5.50
CA GLU A 27 -4.63 -12.36 5.21
C GLU A 27 -3.30 -12.71 5.88
N LEU A 28 -2.35 -11.77 5.94
CA LEU A 28 -1.07 -11.98 6.60
C LEU A 28 -1.23 -12.18 8.12
N MET A 29 -2.16 -11.49 8.78
CA MET A 29 -2.42 -11.68 10.22
C MET A 29 -2.85 -13.11 10.57
N ARG A 30 -3.33 -13.90 9.59
CA ARG A 30 -3.65 -15.33 9.79
C ARG A 30 -2.42 -16.19 10.08
N PHE A 31 -1.22 -15.67 9.81
CA PHE A 31 0.06 -16.36 10.02
C PHE A 31 0.80 -15.90 11.28
N GLY A 32 0.15 -15.08 12.12
CA GLY A 32 0.70 -14.53 13.35
C GLY A 32 0.61 -13.01 13.41
N THR A 33 1.04 -12.45 14.54
CA THR A 33 1.04 -11.00 14.80
C THR A 33 2.46 -10.44 14.63
N PRO A 34 2.72 -9.66 13.55
CA PRO A 34 4.00 -8.99 13.39
C PRO A 34 4.32 -8.09 14.58
N GLY A 35 5.59 -8.08 15.00
CA GLY A 35 6.07 -7.11 15.99
C GLY A 35 6.09 -5.69 15.43
N THR A 36 6.40 -5.56 14.13
CA THR A 36 6.35 -4.29 13.41
C THR A 36 5.80 -4.48 11.99
N ILE A 37 5.07 -3.47 11.49
CA ILE A 37 4.53 -3.45 10.13
C ILE A 37 5.07 -2.20 9.42
N HIS A 38 5.69 -2.41 8.27
CA HIS A 38 6.15 -1.37 7.36
C HIS A 38 5.46 -1.55 6.01
N ILE A 39 4.89 -0.47 5.50
CA ILE A 39 4.33 -0.42 4.14
C ILE A 39 5.20 0.55 3.36
N ALA A 40 5.88 0.08 2.33
CA ALA A 40 6.75 0.88 1.49
C ALA A 40 6.10 1.05 0.11
N THR A 41 5.88 2.31 -0.28
CA THR A 41 5.22 2.65 -1.54
C THR A 41 5.88 3.84 -2.21
N VAL A 42 5.84 3.89 -3.54
CA VAL A 42 6.41 5.00 -4.31
C VAL A 42 5.44 6.18 -4.26
N ILE A 43 4.16 5.93 -4.50
CA ILE A 43 3.13 6.96 -4.50
C ILE A 43 1.90 6.51 -3.73
N ALA A 44 1.31 7.44 -3.00
CA ALA A 44 0.11 7.17 -2.23
C ALA A 44 -0.91 8.30 -2.38
N SER A 45 -2.19 7.99 -2.18
CA SER A 45 -3.21 9.03 -2.00
C SER A 45 -3.48 9.28 -0.52
N THR A 46 -3.95 10.49 -0.17
CA THR A 46 -4.44 10.80 1.18
C THR A 46 -5.53 9.81 1.62
N ALA A 47 -6.46 9.44 0.74
CA ALA A 47 -7.50 8.44 1.02
C ALA A 47 -6.92 7.05 1.34
N GLY A 48 -5.86 6.64 0.63
CA GLY A 48 -5.16 5.38 0.86
C GLY A 48 -4.43 5.35 2.20
N LEU A 49 -3.73 6.44 2.56
CA LEU A 49 -3.10 6.57 3.87
C LEU A 49 -4.12 6.47 4.99
N ASP A 50 -5.23 7.19 4.88
CA ASP A 50 -6.28 7.19 5.91
C ASP A 50 -6.95 5.83 6.05
N ALA A 51 -7.17 5.13 4.94
CA ALA A 51 -7.71 3.77 4.95
C ALA A 51 -6.81 2.79 5.70
N VAL A 52 -5.50 2.88 5.50
CA VAL A 52 -4.52 2.04 6.23
C VAL A 52 -4.44 2.45 7.69
N ARG A 53 -4.28 3.73 8.00
CA ARG A 53 -4.16 4.25 9.38
C ARG A 53 -5.37 3.90 10.23
N ARG A 54 -6.58 3.97 9.65
CA ARG A 54 -7.82 3.62 10.35
C ARG A 54 -7.87 2.15 10.75
N ARG A 55 -7.33 1.25 9.93
CA ARG A 55 -7.40 -0.19 10.21
C ARG A 55 -6.18 -0.75 10.93
N TYR A 56 -5.00 -0.19 10.65
CA TYR A 56 -3.72 -0.61 11.20
C TYR A 56 -2.95 0.61 11.73
N PRO A 57 -3.39 1.24 12.83
CA PRO A 57 -2.80 2.48 13.34
C PRO A 57 -1.33 2.35 13.76
N ALA A 58 -0.88 1.12 14.07
CA ALA A 58 0.51 0.82 14.40
C ALA A 58 1.41 0.61 13.16
N ALA A 59 0.85 0.53 11.96
CA ALA A 59 1.63 0.35 10.75
C ALA A 59 2.32 1.66 10.35
N ARG A 60 3.61 1.57 10.00
CA ARG A 60 4.38 2.70 9.50
C ARG A 60 4.37 2.69 7.97
N VAL A 61 3.79 3.73 7.37
CA VAL A 61 3.76 3.93 5.93
C VAL A 61 4.92 4.82 5.50
N TRP A 62 5.68 4.36 4.52
CA TRP A 62 6.76 5.08 3.86
C TRP A 62 6.31 5.35 2.43
N ALA A 63 6.01 6.60 2.11
CA ALA A 63 5.60 7.04 0.78
C ALA A 63 6.60 8.07 0.26
N ALA A 64 7.07 7.93 -0.98
CA ALA A 64 7.96 8.92 -1.58
C ALA A 64 7.20 10.16 -2.06
N ALA A 65 5.96 9.99 -2.51
CA ALA A 65 5.03 11.06 -2.85
C ALA A 65 3.63 10.77 -2.27
N ILE A 66 2.91 11.83 -1.92
CA ILE A 66 1.52 11.78 -1.48
C ILE A 66 0.73 12.79 -2.29
N ASP A 67 -0.28 12.30 -3.00
CA ASP A 67 -1.20 13.10 -3.81
C ASP A 67 -2.59 13.14 -3.15
N ASP A 68 -3.33 14.22 -3.37
CA ASP A 68 -4.58 14.46 -2.64
C ASP A 68 -5.78 13.73 -3.23
N GLU A 69 -5.80 13.56 -4.55
CA GLU A 69 -7.01 13.19 -5.28
C GLU A 69 -6.94 11.79 -5.90
N LEU A 70 -8.12 11.18 -5.97
CA LEU A 70 -8.38 9.99 -6.75
C LEU A 70 -9.42 10.33 -7.83
N THR A 71 -9.21 9.84 -9.05
CA THR A 71 -10.26 9.85 -10.08
C THR A 71 -11.43 8.95 -9.70
N ALA A 72 -12.55 9.04 -10.42
CA ALA A 72 -13.68 8.12 -10.29
C ALA A 72 -13.31 6.64 -10.53
N LYS A 73 -12.20 6.39 -11.24
CA LYS A 73 -11.65 5.04 -11.47
C LYS A 73 -10.59 4.63 -10.43
N SER A 74 -10.42 5.41 -9.37
CA SER A 74 -9.43 5.18 -8.30
C SER A 74 -7.95 5.30 -8.72
N TYR A 75 -7.66 5.98 -9.83
CA TYR A 75 -6.29 6.42 -10.12
C TYR A 75 -5.90 7.63 -9.27
N ILE A 76 -4.67 7.63 -8.78
CA ILE A 76 -4.05 8.77 -8.09
C ILE A 76 -3.82 9.91 -9.10
N VAL A 77 -4.05 11.16 -8.68
CA VAL A 77 -3.86 12.35 -9.53
C VAL A 77 -2.99 13.39 -8.81
N PRO A 78 -1.91 13.91 -9.43
CA PRO A 78 -1.43 13.62 -10.79
C PRO A 78 -0.99 12.17 -11.02
N GLY A 79 -0.57 11.45 -9.98
CA GLY A 79 -0.27 10.03 -10.04
C GLY A 79 0.92 9.66 -10.93
N LEU A 80 1.03 8.36 -11.24
CA LEU A 80 2.03 7.83 -12.17
C LEU A 80 1.45 6.97 -13.28
N GLY A 81 0.11 6.87 -13.39
CA GLY A 81 -0.56 5.90 -14.27
C GLY A 81 -0.60 4.49 -13.66
N ASP A 82 -0.56 3.46 -14.50
CA ASP A 82 -0.50 2.07 -14.05
C ASP A 82 0.97 1.62 -13.88
N ALA A 83 1.41 1.44 -12.63
CA ALA A 83 2.78 1.02 -12.33
C ALA A 83 3.15 -0.33 -12.95
N GLY A 84 2.19 -1.26 -13.02
CA GLY A 84 2.41 -2.61 -13.51
C GLY A 84 2.63 -2.61 -15.02
N ASP A 85 1.77 -1.91 -15.76
CA ASP A 85 1.93 -1.75 -17.21
C ASP A 85 3.21 -0.97 -17.55
N LEU A 86 3.52 0.08 -16.79
CA LEU A 86 4.76 0.83 -16.99
C LEU A 86 6.01 -0.02 -16.71
N ALA A 87 5.98 -0.90 -15.72
CA ALA A 87 7.10 -1.78 -15.41
C ALA A 87 7.21 -2.98 -16.39
N TYR A 88 6.09 -3.64 -16.69
CA TYR A 88 6.06 -4.97 -17.31
C TYR A 88 5.20 -5.07 -18.58
N GLY A 89 4.37 -4.08 -18.88
CA GLY A 89 3.60 -4.04 -20.12
C GLY A 89 4.48 -3.87 -21.36
N ASP A 90 3.90 -4.09 -22.53
CA ASP A 90 4.62 -4.08 -23.81
C ASP A 90 5.44 -2.80 -24.01
N LYS A 91 6.70 -2.98 -24.38
CA LYS A 91 7.63 -1.89 -24.65
C LYS A 91 7.72 -1.66 -26.16
N ILE A 92 7.53 -0.41 -26.58
CA ILE A 92 7.71 0.05 -27.96
C ILE A 92 9.20 0.24 -28.23
#